data_AF-A0A2T7PD05-F1
#
_entry.id   AF-A0A2T7PD05-F1
#
_cell.length_a   1.000
_cell.length_b   1.000
_cell.length_c   1.000
_cell.angle_alpha   90.00
_cell.angle_beta   90.00
_cell.angle_gamma   90.00
#
_symmetry.space_group_name_H-M   'P 1'
#
loop_
_entity.id
_entity.type
_entity.pdbx_description
1 polymer ?
#
loop_
_entity_poly.entity_id
_entity_poly.type
_entity_poly.pdbx_seq_one_letter_code
_entity_poly.pdbx_strand_id
1 'polypeptide(L)'
;MGGALKPTQEIKVEGNKWHIKTISTFKTTEIEFTLNTPFEETTMDGRKVKTTCTLEGQKLTQDQKGDPDSLITRDFDGNTMTMVGV
;
A
#
# COMPACT_ATOMS: atom_id res chain seq x y z
N MET A 1 -6.85 -19.21 -16.14
CA MET A 1 -7.99 -18.44 -15.60
C MET A 1 -7.45 -17.51 -14.53
N GLY A 2 -7.12 -16.26 -14.89
CA GLY A 2 -6.60 -15.28 -13.94
C GLY A 2 -7.74 -14.79 -13.07
N GLY A 3 -7.96 -15.46 -11.93
CA GLY A 3 -8.93 -15.00 -10.94
C GLY A 3 -8.51 -13.60 -10.50
N ALA A 4 -9.27 -12.60 -10.90
CA ALA A 4 -9.10 -11.24 -10.42
C ALA A 4 -9.31 -11.28 -8.90
N LEU A 5 -8.22 -11.39 -8.15
CA LEU A 5 -8.26 -11.19 -6.72
C LEU A 5 -8.75 -9.76 -6.53
N LYS A 6 -9.88 -9.64 -5.84
CA LYS A 6 -10.40 -8.35 -5.39
C LYS A 6 -9.91 -8.20 -3.95
N PRO A 7 -8.66 -7.74 -3.72
CA PRO A 7 -8.23 -7.44 -2.37
C PRO A 7 -9.08 -6.28 -1.86
N THR A 8 -9.68 -6.44 -0.69
CA THR A 8 -10.34 -5.34 0.02
C THR A 8 -9.25 -4.59 0.78
N GLN A 9 -9.09 -3.30 0.51
CA GLN A 9 -8.18 -2.44 1.27
C GLN A 9 -9.01 -1.53 2.19
N GLU A 10 -8.79 -1.66 3.49
CA GLU A 10 -9.32 -0.77 4.50
C GLU A 10 -8.23 0.21 4.91
N ILE A 11 -8.46 1.49 4.64
CA ILE A 11 -7.54 2.58 5.00
C ILE A 11 -8.16 3.34 6.16
N LYS A 12 -7.46 3.37 7.30
CA LYS A 12 -7.82 4.19 8.47
C LYS A 12 -6.78 5.26 8.67
N VAL A 13 -7.23 6.46 9.00
CA VAL A 13 -6.36 7.61 9.25
C VAL A 13 -6.68 8.15 10.64
N GLU A 14 -5.69 8.07 11.53
CA GLU A 14 -5.76 8.55 12.91
C GLU A 14 -4.78 9.72 13.08
N GLY A 15 -5.25 10.92 12.74
CA GLY A 15 -4.43 12.13 12.74
C GLY A 15 -3.32 12.05 11.69
N ASN A 16 -2.09 11.79 12.12
CA ASN A 16 -0.92 11.65 11.23
C ASN A 16 -0.55 10.19 10.94
N LYS A 17 -1.19 9.23 11.62
CA LYS A 17 -0.94 7.79 11.43
C LYS A 17 -1.93 7.21 10.43
N TRP A 18 -1.41 6.43 9.50
CA TRP A 18 -2.16 5.74 8.47
C TRP A 18 -2.05 4.25 8.71
N HIS A 19 -3.18 3.58 8.65
CA HIS A 19 -3.28 2.14 8.79
C HIS A 19 -3.92 1.59 7.53
N ILE A 20 -3.19 0.79 6.77
CA ILE A 20 -3.72 0.08 5.60
C ILE A 20 -3.80 -1.40 5.95
N LYS A 21 -5.03 -1.90 5.99
CA LYS A 21 -5.34 -3.32 6.08
C LYS A 21 -5.70 -3.82 4.68
N THR A 22 -4.87 -4.68 4.11
CA THR A 22 -5.15 -5.34 2.83
C THR A 22 -5.63 -6.77 3.11
N ILE A 23 -6.92 -7.02 2.90
CA ILE A 23 -7.54 -8.34 3.03
C ILE A 23 -7.65 -8.95 1.63
N SER A 24 -6.86 -9.98 1.36
CA SER A 24 -7.04 -10.83 0.19
C SER A 24 -7.56 -12.21 0.60
N THR A 25 -8.10 -12.98 -0.35
CA THR A 25 -8.53 -14.37 -0.10
C THR A 25 -7.41 -15.29 0.37
N PHE A 26 -6.14 -14.90 0.18
CA PHE A 26 -4.97 -15.69 0.59
C PHE A 26 -4.40 -15.24 1.93
N LYS A 27 -4.30 -13.92 2.15
CA LYS A 27 -3.64 -13.35 3.31
C LYS A 27 -4.17 -11.96 3.62
N THR A 28 -4.30 -11.66 4.90
CA THR A 28 -4.52 -10.30 5.40
C THR A 28 -3.18 -9.73 5.87
N THR A 29 -2.82 -8.56 5.38
CA THR A 29 -1.67 -7.78 5.88
C THR A 29 -2.17 -6.46 6.45
N GLU A 30 -1.54 -6.02 7.54
CA GLU A 30 -1.85 -4.75 8.19
C GLU A 30 -0.54 -3.97 8.33
N ILE A 31 -0.50 -2.75 7.80
CA ILE A 31 0.65 -1.86 7.91
C ILE A 31 0.21 -0.56 8.59
N GLU A 32 0.97 -0.11 9.57
CA GLU A 32 0.86 1.22 10.17
C GLU A 32 2.06 2.04 9.70
N PHE A 33 1.81 3.21 9.11
CA PHE A 33 2.84 4.11 8.63
C PHE A 33 2.44 5.56 8.84
N THR A 34 3.42 6.45 8.70
CA THR A 34 3.21 7.90 8.70
C THR A 34 3.53 8.42 7.30
N LEU A 35 2.70 9.31 6.77
CA LEU A 35 2.96 9.91 5.46
C LEU A 35 4.31 10.63 5.47
N ASN A 36 5.02 10.54 4.34
CA ASN A 36 6.36 11.12 4.15
C ASN A 36 7.43 10.57 5.11
N THR A 37 7.16 9.47 5.81
CA THR A 37 8.13 8.80 6.69
C THR A 37 8.45 7.42 6.15
N PRO A 38 9.74 7.09 5.91
CA PRO A 38 10.12 5.74 5.52
C PRO A 38 10.00 4.77 6.71
N PHE A 39 9.43 3.60 6.48
CA PHE A 39 9.30 2.53 7.45
C PHE A 39 9.79 1.20 6.86
N GLU A 40 10.12 0.23 7.71
CA GLU A 40 10.45 -1.13 7.24
C GLU A 40 9.15 -1.94 7.08
N GLU A 41 8.89 -2.39 5.87
CA GLU A 41 7.78 -3.27 5.53
C GLU A 41 8.33 -4.68 5.26
N THR A 42 7.69 -5.69 5.85
CA THR A 42 7.96 -7.07 5.47
C THR A 42 6.89 -7.49 4.46
N THR A 43 7.28 -7.64 3.20
CA THR A 43 6.38 -8.06 2.13
C THR A 43 5.91 -9.50 2.35
N MET A 44 4.83 -9.89 1.68
CA MET A 44 4.21 -11.21 1.87
C MET A 44 5.15 -12.38 1.56
N ASP A 45 6.16 -12.15 0.72
CA ASP A 45 7.22 -13.09 0.35
C ASP A 45 8.39 -13.16 1.37
N GLY A 46 8.33 -12.38 2.45
CA GLY A 46 9.34 -12.36 3.52
C GLY A 46 10.51 -11.42 3.28
N ARG A 47 10.51 -10.63 2.19
CA ARG A 47 11.54 -9.61 1.98
C ARG A 47 11.30 -8.41 2.91
N LYS A 48 12.37 -7.86 3.45
CA LYS A 48 12.33 -6.58 4.17
C LYS A 48 12.66 -5.49 3.18
N VAL A 49 11.70 -4.61 2.95
CA VAL A 49 11.85 -3.45 2.06
C VAL A 49 11.59 -2.19 2.86
N LYS A 50 12.19 -1.09 2.43
CA LYS A 50 11.98 0.21 3.04
C LYS A 50 10.90 0.95 2.27
N THR A 51 9.72 1.06 2.86
CA THR A 51 8.56 1.63 2.19
C THR A 51 8.35 3.07 2.63
N THR A 52 8.10 3.96 1.68
CA THR A 52 7.72 5.35 1.94
C THR A 52 6.38 5.64 1.28
N CYS A 53 5.38 6.00 2.07
CA CYS A 53 4.06 6.37 1.57
C CYS A 53 3.93 7.89 1.53
N THR A 54 3.56 8.44 0.38
CA THR A 54 3.32 9.86 0.16
C THR A 54 1.93 10.05 -0.44
N LEU A 55 1.18 11.05 0.05
CA LEU A 55 -0.15 11.36 -0.43
C LEU A 55 -0.12 12.75 -1.06
N GLU A 56 -0.35 12.82 -2.37
CA GLU A 56 -0.45 14.05 -3.14
C GLU A 56 -1.89 14.25 -3.60
N GLY A 57 -2.64 15.05 -2.85
CA GLY A 57 -4.07 15.25 -3.05
C GLY A 57 -4.86 13.96 -2.83
N GLN A 58 -5.20 13.30 -3.93
CA GLN A 58 -5.97 12.05 -3.96
C GLN A 58 -5.18 10.87 -4.56
N LYS A 59 -3.86 11.05 -4.73
CA LYS A 59 -2.94 10.01 -5.18
C LYS A 59 -2.02 9.60 -4.05
N LEU A 60 -2.08 8.34 -3.64
CA LEU A 60 -1.17 7.73 -2.66
C LEU A 60 -0.10 6.92 -3.37
N THR A 61 1.15 7.36 -3.26
CA THR A 61 2.33 6.70 -3.81
C THR A 61 3.08 5.96 -2.70
N GLN A 62 3.25 4.66 -2.88
CA GLN A 62 4.00 3.77 -2.01
C GLN A 62 5.28 3.35 -2.74
N ASP A 63 6.41 3.96 -2.35
CA ASP A 63 7.75 3.66 -2.88
C ASP A 63 8.41 2.62 -1.97
N GLN A 64 8.54 1.39 -2.46
CA GLN A 64 9.19 0.29 -1.78
C GLN A 64 10.63 0.18 -2.29
N LYS A 65 11.59 0.64 -1.49
CA LYS A 65 13.01 0.50 -1.75
C LYS A 65 13.50 -0.85 -1.27
N GLY A 66 13.90 -1.71 -2.19
CA GLY A 66 14.24 -3.10 -1.93
C GLY A 66 15.04 -3.70 -3.08
N ASP A 67 15.09 -5.02 -3.12
CA ASP A 67 15.71 -5.74 -4.23
C ASP A 67 14.66 -6.71 -4.83
N PRO A 68 14.03 -6.36 -5.98
CA PRO A 68 14.05 -5.06 -6.66
C PRO A 68 13.19 -3.98 -5.99
N ASP A 69 13.45 -2.71 -6.34
CA ASP A 69 12.57 -1.57 -6.04
C ASP A 69 11.17 -1.78 -6.66
N SER A 70 10.12 -1.27 -6.02
CA SER A 70 8.75 -1.33 -6.53
C SER A 70 8.00 -0.05 -6.19
N LEU A 71 7.24 0.47 -7.13
CA LEU A 71 6.46 1.69 -6.93
C LEU A 71 4.98 1.40 -7.16
N ILE A 72 4.18 1.61 -6.13
CA ILE A 72 2.73 1.36 -6.17
C ILE A 72 2.02 2.69 -5.99
N THR A 73 1.31 3.12 -7.03
CA THR A 73 0.47 4.31 -6.99
C THR A 73 -1.00 3.93 -6.90
N ARG A 74 -1.73 4.52 -5.95
CA ARG A 74 -3.17 4.38 -5.78
C ARG A 74 -3.81 5.74 -6.01
N ASP A 75 -4.60 5.86 -7.07
CA ASP A 75 -5.36 7.07 -7.37
C ASP A 75 -6.81 6.88 -6.91
N PHE A 76 -7.28 7.76 -6.03
CA PHE A 76 -8.63 7.76 -5.50
C PHE A 76 -9.48 8.79 -6.27
N ASP A 77 -10.30 8.31 -7.20
CA ASP A 77 -11.28 9.13 -7.94
C ASP A 77 -12.67 8.87 -7.36
N GLY A 78 -12.97 9.60 -6.27
CA GLY A 78 -14.24 9.55 -5.56
C GLY A 78 -14.58 8.15 -5.04
N ASN A 79 -15.36 7.41 -5.82
CA ASN A 79 -15.83 6.07 -5.48
C ASN A 79 -14.98 4.93 -6.10
N THR A 80 -13.97 5.28 -6.89
CA THR A 80 -13.10 4.32 -7.59
C THR A 80 -11.66 4.48 -7.13
N MET A 81 -10.99 3.37 -6.85
CA MET A 81 -9.56 3.33 -6.58
C MET A 81 -8.85 2.63 -7.74
N THR A 82 -7.93 3.32 -8.39
CA THR A 82 -7.06 2.75 -9.44
C THR A 82 -5.69 2.49 -8.86
N MET A 83 -5.26 1.23 -8.86
CA MET A 83 -3.93 0.83 -8.41
C MET A 83 -3.04 0.52 -9.62
N VAL A 84 -1.87 1.16 -9.69
CA VAL A 84 -0.83 0.92 -10.69
C VAL A 84 0.45 0.57 -9.95
N GLY A 85 0.98 -0.64 -10.15
CA GLY A 85 2.28 -1.06 -9.64
C GLY A 85 3.26 -1.25 -10.79
N VAL A 86 4.47 -0.73 -10.64
CA VAL A 86 5.62 -0.95 -11.54
C VAL A 86 6.79 -1.56 -10.79
#